data_AF-A0AAU7CKI3-F1
#
_entry.id   AF-A0AAU7CKI3-F1
#
_cell.length_a   1.000
_cell.length_b   1.000
_cell.length_c   1.000
_cell.angle_alpha   90.00
_cell.angle_beta   90.00
_cell.angle_gamma   90.00
#
_symmetry.space_group_name_H-M   'P 1'
#
loop_
_entity.id
_entity.type
_entity.pdbx_description
1 polymer ?
#
loop_
_entity_poly.entity_id
_entity_poly.type
_entity_poly.pdbx_seq_one_letter_code
_entity_poly.pdbx_strand_id
1 'polypeptide(L)'
;MQAMLGGLFPSNKAERDILLNILDFCGILRTSGHPGYSARFVPMGERQIPPHWNVEMAYPTCWWRGRDGLNRDIVQAYFPGLDL
;
A
#
# COMPACT_ATOMS: atom_id res chain seq x y z
N MET A 1 5.49 -3.59 -8.46
CA MET A 1 4.94 -3.98 -7.13
C MET A 1 3.92 -5.10 -7.25
N GLN A 2 2.92 -4.91 -8.12
CA GLN A 2 1.91 -5.87 -8.56
C GLN A 2 2.46 -7.23 -8.98
N ALA A 3 3.65 -7.27 -9.58
CA ALA A 3 4.30 -8.51 -10.00
C ALA A 3 4.55 -9.46 -8.83
N MET A 4 4.76 -8.95 -7.62
CA MET A 4 4.96 -9.78 -6.41
C MET A 4 3.69 -10.53 -6.01
N LEU A 5 2.53 -10.02 -6.41
CA LEU A 5 1.24 -10.69 -6.19
C LEU A 5 0.89 -11.64 -7.36
N GLY A 6 1.68 -11.65 -8.43
CA GLY A 6 1.46 -12.54 -9.58
C GLY A 6 1.62 -13.99 -9.18
N GLY A 7 0.64 -14.83 -9.52
CA GLY A 7 0.66 -16.27 -9.24
C GLY A 7 0.23 -16.67 -7.83
N LEU A 8 0.05 -15.72 -6.90
CA LEU A 8 -0.48 -16.02 -5.55
C LEU A 8 -1.96 -16.39 -5.58
N PHE A 9 -2.72 -15.76 -6.47
CA PHE A 9 -4.13 -16.04 -6.71
C PHE A 9 -4.52 -15.60 -8.13
N PRO A 10 -5.55 -16.20 -8.74
CA PRO A 10 -6.06 -15.79 -10.05
C PRO A 10 -6.39 -14.29 -10.04
N SER A 11 -5.65 -13.52 -10.84
CA SER A 11 -5.83 -12.07 -10.93
C SER A 11 -5.19 -11.49 -12.18
N ASN A 12 -5.71 -10.34 -12.63
CA ASN A 12 -5.08 -9.49 -13.64
C ASN A 12 -4.35 -8.29 -12.98
N LYS A 13 -3.68 -7.46 -13.79
CA LYS A 13 -2.92 -6.31 -13.26
C LYS A 13 -3.80 -5.30 -12.53
N ALA A 14 -4.98 -4.97 -13.08
CA ALA A 14 -5.87 -3.95 -12.52
C ALA A 14 -6.43 -4.38 -11.16
N GLU A 15 -6.79 -5.65 -11.00
CA GLU A 15 -7.25 -6.20 -9.72
C GLU A 15 -6.15 -6.13 -8.65
N ARG A 16 -4.90 -6.44 -9.03
CA ARG A 16 -3.75 -6.32 -8.13
C ARG A 16 -3.47 -4.86 -7.75
N ASP A 17 -3.65 -3.93 -8.69
CA ASP A 17 -3.53 -2.49 -8.42
C ASP A 17 -4.58 -2.04 -7.40
N ILE A 18 -5.83 -2.46 -7.56
CA ILE A 18 -6.93 -2.14 -6.64
C ILE A 18 -6.66 -2.72 -5.25
N LEU A 19 -6.24 -3.99 -5.17
CA LEU A 19 -5.93 -4.62 -3.88
C LEU A 19 -4.82 -3.85 -3.14
N LEU A 20 -3.73 -3.49 -3.82
CA LEU A 20 -2.65 -2.72 -3.21
C LEU A 20 -3.15 -1.36 -2.70
N ASN A 21 -3.99 -0.66 -3.47
CA ASN A 21 -4.57 0.61 -3.02
C ASN A 21 -5.50 0.44 -1.81
N ILE A 22 -6.29 -0.64 -1.74
CA ILE A 22 -7.14 -0.93 -0.58
C ILE A 22 -6.27 -1.18 0.66
N LEU A 23 -5.26 -2.05 0.54
CA LEU A 23 -4.37 -2.38 1.66
C LEU A 23 -3.62 -1.14 2.17
N ASP A 24 -3.16 -0.28 1.27
CA ASP A 24 -2.52 0.97 1.63
C ASP A 24 -3.48 1.98 2.27
N PHE A 25 -4.70 2.12 1.73
CA PHE A 25 -5.75 2.95 2.33
C PHE A 25 -6.08 2.49 3.76
N CYS A 26 -6.10 1.19 3.99
CA CYS A 26 -6.25 0.57 5.30
C CYS A 26 -5.01 0.74 6.21
N GLY A 27 -3.88 1.23 5.71
CA GLY A 27 -2.65 1.41 6.48
C GLY A 27 -1.81 0.14 6.67
N ILE A 28 -2.13 -0.93 5.95
CA ILE A 28 -1.37 -2.18 5.95
C ILE A 28 -0.02 -2.00 5.22
N LEU A 29 0.01 -1.22 4.14
CA LEU A 29 1.21 -0.96 3.33
C LEU A 29 1.92 0.34 3.77
N ARG A 30 2.32 0.44 5.03
CA ARG A 30 2.90 1.67 5.57
C ARG A 30 4.39 1.82 5.25
N THR A 31 4.82 3.05 4.98
CA THR A 31 6.25 3.44 5.05
C THR A 31 6.49 4.40 6.21
N SER A 32 7.69 4.42 6.79
CA SER A 32 8.01 5.31 7.92
C SER A 32 8.00 6.79 7.53
N GLY A 33 8.40 7.12 6.29
CA GLY A 33 8.42 8.49 5.77
C GLY A 33 7.08 9.00 5.23
N HIS A 34 6.21 8.10 4.76
CA HIS A 34 4.95 8.44 4.12
C HIS A 34 3.83 7.52 4.62
N PRO A 35 3.23 7.80 5.80
CA PRO A 35 2.23 6.93 6.42
C PRO A 35 0.86 6.93 5.74
N GLY A 36 0.66 7.75 4.70
CA GLY A 36 -0.57 7.77 3.93
C GLY A 36 -1.80 8.21 4.72
N TYR A 37 -2.97 7.68 4.35
CA TYR A 37 -4.25 8.04 4.96
C TYR A 37 -4.50 7.41 6.33
N SER A 38 -3.73 6.39 6.69
CA SER A 38 -3.86 5.70 7.97
C SER A 38 -3.57 6.59 9.18
N ALA A 39 -2.71 7.60 9.02
CA ALA A 39 -2.37 8.56 10.07
C ALA A 39 -3.29 9.79 10.08
N ARG A 40 -3.59 10.34 8.89
CA ARG A 40 -4.54 11.45 8.71
C ARG A 40 -5.02 11.53 7.27
N PHE A 41 -6.15 12.20 7.06
CA PHE A 41 -6.51 12.62 5.72
C PHE A 41 -5.49 13.63 5.16
N VAL A 42 -5.07 13.42 3.90
CA VAL A 42 -4.12 14.28 3.19
C VAL A 42 -4.78 14.84 1.92
N PRO A 43 -5.15 16.14 1.90
CA PRO A 43 -5.70 16.80 0.73
C PRO A 43 -4.78 16.70 -0.48
N MET A 44 -5.33 16.72 -1.69
CA MET A 44 -4.57 16.52 -2.94
C MET A 44 -3.36 17.45 -3.07
N GLY A 45 -3.48 18.72 -2.69
CA GLY A 45 -2.38 19.70 -2.75
C GLY A 45 -1.24 19.47 -1.75
N GLU A 46 -1.45 18.64 -0.72
CA GLU A 46 -0.44 18.29 0.28
C GLU A 46 0.23 16.93 0.01
N ARG A 47 -0.26 16.17 -0.98
CA ARG A 47 0.25 14.83 -1.27
C ARG A 47 1.65 14.94 -1.85
N GLN A 48 2.61 14.38 -1.12
CA GLN A 48 3.96 14.19 -1.62
C GLN A 48 3.96 12.98 -2.57
N ILE A 49 4.53 13.15 -3.75
CA ILE A 49 4.64 12.09 -4.77
C ILE A 49 6.13 11.89 -5.04
N PRO A 50 6.61 10.66 -5.31
CA PRO A 50 8.02 10.44 -5.59
C PRO A 50 8.55 11.31 -6.74
N PRO A 51 9.79 11.82 -6.68
CA PRO A 51 10.35 12.76 -7.65
C PRO A 51 10.75 12.12 -9.00
N HIS A 52 10.21 10.94 -9.32
CA HIS A 52 10.54 10.20 -10.52
C HIS A 52 9.39 10.22 -11.53
N TRP A 53 9.71 10.30 -12.81
CA TRP A 53 8.74 10.43 -13.91
C TRP A 53 7.77 9.25 -14.05
N ASN A 54 8.16 8.05 -13.60
CA ASN A 54 7.32 6.85 -13.62
C ASN A 54 6.79 6.51 -12.24
N VAL A 55 5.68 7.14 -11.88
CA VAL A 55 4.92 6.75 -10.69
C VAL A 55 3.87 5.73 -11.11
N GLU A 56 4.11 4.45 -10.80
CA GLU A 56 3.22 3.34 -11.21
C GLU A 56 1.87 3.31 -10.49
N MET A 57 1.79 3.87 -9.28
CA MET A 57 0.64 3.77 -8.37
C MET A 57 0.22 5.15 -7.87
N ALA A 58 -1.03 5.32 -7.46
CA ALA A 58 -1.47 6.58 -6.85
C ALA A 58 -0.90 6.74 -5.44
N TYR A 59 -0.94 7.97 -4.91
CA TYR A 59 -0.74 8.22 -3.48
C TYR A 59 -1.86 7.53 -2.67
N PRO A 60 -1.54 6.86 -1.54
CA PRO A 60 -0.22 6.76 -0.92
C PRO A 60 0.67 5.60 -1.40
N THR A 61 0.09 4.60 -2.07
CA THR A 61 0.72 3.34 -2.49
C THR A 61 2.01 3.53 -3.29
N CYS A 62 2.17 4.65 -3.99
CA CYS A 62 3.38 5.00 -4.74
C CYS A 62 4.68 4.97 -3.92
N TRP A 63 4.60 5.15 -2.60
CA TRP A 63 5.75 5.17 -1.71
C TRP A 63 6.18 3.79 -1.23
N TRP A 64 5.25 2.83 -1.17
CA TRP A 64 5.54 1.50 -0.66
C TRP A 64 6.40 0.68 -1.62
N ARG A 65 7.22 -0.21 -1.09
CA ARG A 65 8.02 -1.21 -1.81
C ARG A 65 7.94 -2.52 -1.06
N GLY A 66 8.13 -3.65 -1.76
CA GLY A 66 8.07 -4.98 -1.13
C GLY A 66 8.98 -5.16 0.09
N ARG A 67 10.14 -4.49 0.10
CA ARG A 67 11.09 -4.49 1.23
C ARG A 67 10.57 -3.78 2.49
N ASP A 68 9.59 -2.88 2.36
CA ASP A 68 9.03 -2.14 3.49
C ASP A 68 8.11 -3.03 4.34
N GLY A 69 7.64 -4.15 3.78
CA GLY A 69 6.85 -5.15 4.49
C GLY A 69 5.44 -4.67 4.85
N LEU A 70 4.82 -5.37 5.79
CA LEU A 70 3.46 -5.09 6.26
C LEU A 70 3.49 -4.42 7.64
N ASN A 71 2.55 -3.52 7.86
CA ASN A 71 2.27 -2.99 9.19
C ASN A 71 1.54 -4.04 10.04
N ARG A 72 2.31 -4.83 10.79
CA ARG A 72 1.83 -6.00 11.55
C ARG A 72 0.75 -5.63 12.57
N ASP A 73 0.84 -4.48 13.21
CA ASP A 73 -0.17 -4.03 14.19
C ASP A 73 -1.54 -3.85 13.54
N ILE A 74 -1.58 -3.25 12.34
CA ILE A 74 -2.82 -3.05 11.58
C ILE A 74 -3.34 -4.37 11.02
N VAL A 75 -2.45 -5.25 10.55
CA VAL A 75 -2.87 -6.59 10.10
C VAL A 75 -3.50 -7.35 11.25
N GLN A 76 -2.89 -7.35 12.45
CA GLN A 76 -3.44 -8.01 13.62
C GLN A 76 -4.77 -7.37 14.08
N ALA A 77 -4.91 -6.05 13.95
CA ALA A 77 -6.16 -5.36 14.28
C ALA A 77 -7.32 -5.76 13.35
N TYR A 78 -7.08 -5.92 12.05
CA TYR A 78 -8.11 -6.32 11.09
C TYR A 78 -8.31 -7.83 11.00
N PHE A 79 -7.26 -8.61 11.24
CA PHE A 79 -7.23 -10.06 11.11
C PHE A 79 -6.63 -10.69 12.37
N PRO A 80 -7.31 -10.62 13.53
CA PRO A 80 -6.74 -11.04 14.82
C PRO A 80 -6.37 -12.53 14.93
N GLY A 81 -6.80 -13.37 13.98
CA GLY A 81 -6.44 -14.79 13.91
C GLY A 81 -5.35 -15.12 12.89
N LEU A 82 -4.75 -14.11 12.24
CA LEU A 82 -3.71 -14.31 11.23
C LEU A 82 -2.32 -14.21 11.86
N ASP A 83 -1.61 -15.33 11.93
CA ASP A 83 -0.21 -15.38 12.39
C ASP A 83 0.76 -15.04 11.24
N LEU A 84 1.71 -14.13 11.46
CA LEU A 84 2.59 -13.53 10.44
C LEU A 84 4.06 -13.53 10.82
#